data_AF-A0A848AX94-F1
#
_entry.id   AF-A0A848AX94-F1
#
_cell.length_a   1.000
_cell.length_b   1.000
_cell.length_c   1.000
_cell.angle_alpha   90.00
_cell.angle_beta   90.00
_cell.angle_gamma   90.00
#
_symmetry.space_group_name_H-M   'P 1'
#
loop_
_entity.id
_entity.type
_entity.pdbx_description
1 polymer ?
#
loop_
_entity_poly.entity_id
_entity_poly.type
_entity_poly.pdbx_seq_one_letter_code
_entity_poly.pdbx_strand_id
1 'polypeptide(L)'
;MKITFEQRPIHPFLAEYDYRLAFRRNGTTVFRNLRTNTGGRTHFNLYRLKDGRLLFSGKDGDYIVDPNLPEVWYLHETDGRKYAVPFPHERLRSWSWEMEDGTMMFRYNYGCAIPAIPLTDELEGKVYYGCITNDFYLEAGKQAPSLEKRRFN
;
A
#
# COMPACT_ATOMS: atom_id res chain seq x y z
N MET A 1 -16.03 -4.45 -9.44
CA MET A 1 -14.58 -4.72 -9.36
C MET A 1 -14.32 -5.43 -8.05
N LYS A 2 -13.50 -6.49 -8.02
CA LYS A 2 -13.05 -7.14 -6.79
C LYS A 2 -11.61 -6.71 -6.52
N ILE A 3 -11.35 -6.15 -5.34
CA ILE A 3 -10.00 -5.80 -4.89
C ILE A 3 -9.57 -6.85 -3.87
N THR A 4 -8.38 -7.42 -4.02
CA THR A 4 -7.77 -8.25 -2.97
C THR A 4 -6.40 -7.72 -2.62
N PHE A 5 -6.08 -7.80 -1.33
CA PHE A 5 -4.73 -7.55 -0.85
C PHE A 5 -3.91 -8.84 -0.91
N GLU A 6 -2.70 -8.74 -1.42
CA GLU A 6 -1.74 -9.83 -1.54
C GLU A 6 -0.43 -9.44 -0.88
N GLN A 7 0.18 -10.39 -0.15
CA GLN A 7 1.47 -10.21 0.48
C GLN A 7 2.43 -11.32 0.11
N ARG A 8 3.72 -10.97 0.01
CA ARG A 8 4.79 -11.91 -0.28
C ARG A 8 6.00 -11.66 0.63
N PRO A 9 6.46 -12.65 1.42
CA PRO A 9 7.71 -12.50 2.16
C PRO A 9 8.87 -12.36 1.18
N ILE A 10 9.76 -11.40 1.44
CA ILE A 10 10.91 -11.13 0.56
C ILE A 10 12.26 -11.45 1.18
N HIS A 11 12.30 -11.64 2.50
CA HIS A 11 13.51 -12.03 3.21
C HIS A 11 13.25 -13.29 4.06
N PRO A 12 14.15 -14.30 4.04
CA PRO A 12 13.94 -15.54 4.77
C PRO A 12 13.98 -15.39 6.30
N PHE A 13 14.64 -14.34 6.79
CA PHE A 13 14.87 -14.13 8.24
C PHE A 13 14.33 -12.81 8.78
N LEU A 14 13.91 -11.88 7.91
CA LEU A 14 13.42 -10.57 8.32
C LEU A 14 11.93 -10.52 8.04
N ALA A 15 11.19 -9.82 8.90
CA ALA A 15 9.76 -9.62 8.74
C ALA A 15 9.49 -8.51 7.70
N GLU A 16 9.91 -8.77 6.47
CA GLU A 16 9.75 -7.88 5.32
C GLU A 16 8.84 -8.50 4.27
N TYR A 17 7.90 -7.71 3.78
CA TYR A 17 6.86 -8.16 2.86
C TYR A 17 6.65 -7.16 1.74
N ASP A 18 6.63 -7.66 0.50
CA ASP A 18 6.08 -6.91 -0.63
C ASP A 18 4.56 -7.03 -0.56
N TYR A 19 3.89 -5.88 -0.66
CA TYR A 19 2.44 -5.77 -0.65
C TYR A 19 1.94 -5.28 -2.01
N ARG A 20 0.79 -5.80 -2.43
CA ARG A 20 0.10 -5.32 -3.63
C ARG A 20 -1.41 -5.50 -3.53
N LEU A 21 -2.13 -4.70 -4.29
CA LEU A 21 -3.55 -4.85 -4.54
C LEU A 21 -3.78 -5.44 -5.93
N ALA A 22 -4.65 -6.43 -6.01
CA ALA A 22 -5.10 -7.02 -7.26
C ALA A 22 -6.54 -6.55 -7.56
N PHE A 23 -6.69 -5.77 -8.62
CA PHE A 23 -7.96 -5.26 -9.12
C PHE A 23 -8.48 -6.18 -10.21
N ARG A 24 -9.58 -6.89 -9.93
CA ARG A 24 -10.20 -7.84 -10.85
C ARG A 24 -11.51 -7.33 -11.40
N ARG A 25 -11.62 -7.23 -12.73
CA ARG A 25 -12.84 -6.82 -13.45
C ARG A 25 -12.88 -7.53 -14.81
N ASN A 26 -14.02 -8.14 -15.13
CA ASN A 26 -14.30 -8.76 -16.43
C ASN A 26 -13.19 -9.72 -16.93
N GLY A 27 -12.64 -10.54 -16.03
CA GLY A 27 -11.56 -11.49 -16.35
C GLY A 27 -10.14 -10.88 -16.39
N THR A 28 -10.01 -9.56 -16.37
CA THR A 28 -8.71 -8.87 -16.29
C THR A 28 -8.29 -8.65 -14.84
N THR A 29 -7.01 -8.85 -14.55
CA THR A 29 -6.39 -8.53 -13.24
C THR A 29 -5.29 -7.49 -13.44
N VAL A 30 -5.37 -6.38 -12.71
CA VAL A 30 -4.33 -5.35 -12.65
C VAL A 30 -3.74 -5.34 -11.25
N PHE A 31 -2.41 -5.36 -11.16
CA PHE A 31 -1.71 -5.28 -9.88
C PHE A 31 -1.18 -3.86 -9.63
N ARG A 32 -1.27 -3.41 -8.37
CA ARG A 32 -0.64 -2.18 -7.89
C ARG A 32 0.14 -2.46 -6.63
N ASN A 33 1.41 -2.09 -6.63
CA ASN A 33 2.27 -2.26 -5.46
C ASN A 33 1.84 -1.28 -4.36
N LEU A 34 2.13 -1.67 -3.13
CA LEU A 34 2.17 -0.79 -1.97
C LEU A 34 3.61 -0.73 -1.45
N ARG A 35 3.87 0.07 -0.42
CA ARG A 35 5.20 0.13 0.19
C ARG A 35 5.56 -1.22 0.79
N THR A 36 6.80 -1.64 0.60
CA THR A 36 7.37 -2.78 1.31
C THR A 36 7.27 -2.50 2.80
N ASN A 37 6.60 -3.40 3.52
CA ASN A 37 6.55 -3.33 4.97
C ASN A 37 7.83 -3.92 5.54
N THR A 38 8.41 -3.19 6.49
CA THR A 38 9.53 -3.63 7.30
C THR A 38 9.09 -3.70 8.78
N GLY A 39 9.28 -4.85 9.42
CA GLY A 39 9.09 -4.99 10.87
C GLY A 39 7.76 -5.60 11.31
N GLY A 40 7.26 -6.62 10.60
CA GLY A 40 6.14 -7.46 11.05
C GLY A 40 4.98 -7.50 10.08
N ARG A 41 3.94 -8.30 10.37
CA ARG A 41 2.69 -8.27 9.58
C ARG A 41 1.91 -6.99 9.91
N THR A 42 1.45 -6.28 8.88
CA THR A 42 0.58 -5.10 9.05
C THR A 42 -0.89 -5.51 8.93
N HIS A 43 -1.75 -4.67 9.51
CA HIS A 43 -3.19 -4.69 9.28
C HIS A 43 -3.59 -3.37 8.64
N PHE A 44 -4.57 -3.41 7.74
CA PHE A 44 -5.13 -2.20 7.15
C PHE A 44 -6.54 -1.98 7.68
N ASN A 45 -6.76 -0.88 8.38
CA ASN A 45 -8.10 -0.38 8.63
C ASN A 45 -8.60 0.29 7.34
N LEU A 46 -9.80 -0.10 6.92
CA LEU A 46 -10.44 0.41 5.73
C LEU A 46 -11.50 1.41 6.14
N TYR A 47 -11.48 2.58 5.50
CA TYR A 47 -12.52 3.58 5.62
C TYR A 47 -13.09 3.89 4.25
N ARG A 48 -14.39 4.13 4.17
CA ARG A 48 -15.04 4.68 2.98
C ARG A 48 -14.96 6.21 3.04
N LEU A 49 -14.46 6.81 1.96
CA LEU A 49 -14.46 8.27 1.77
C LEU A 49 -15.81 8.73 1.18
N LYS A 50 -16.12 10.03 1.30
CA LYS A 50 -17.38 10.62 0.82
C LYS A 50 -17.61 10.41 -0.68
N ASP A 51 -16.52 10.38 -1.46
CA ASP A 51 -16.54 10.16 -2.92
C ASP A 51 -16.58 8.67 -3.32
N GLY A 52 -16.68 7.76 -2.35
CA GLY A 52 -16.77 6.32 -2.59
C GLY A 52 -15.41 5.59 -2.69
N ARG A 53 -14.28 6.31 -2.74
CA ARG A 53 -12.95 5.70 -2.64
C ARG A 53 -12.72 5.09 -1.26
N LEU A 54 -11.70 4.24 -1.15
CA LEU A 54 -11.31 3.60 0.09
C LEU A 54 -10.01 4.21 0.62
N LEU A 55 -9.97 4.53 1.90
CA LEU A 55 -8.73 4.80 2.62
C LEU A 55 -8.27 3.52 3.30
N PHE A 56 -7.10 3.05 2.93
CA PHE A 56 -6.38 1.94 3.56
C PHE A 56 -5.39 2.57 4.53
N SER A 57 -5.66 2.48 5.82
CA SER A 57 -4.80 3.02 6.86
C SER A 57 -4.06 1.91 7.59
N GLY A 58 -2.74 1.92 7.47
CA GLY A 58 -1.85 0.91 8.05
C GLY A 58 -0.71 1.56 8.82
N LYS A 59 0.05 0.73 9.55
CA LYS A 59 1.18 1.18 10.37
C LYS A 59 2.23 1.97 9.56
N ASP A 60 2.55 1.49 8.36
CA ASP A 60 3.68 2.01 7.57
C ASP A 60 3.25 3.07 6.54
N GLY A 61 1.96 3.38 6.48
CA GLY A 61 1.42 4.34 5.54
C GLY A 61 -0.07 4.20 5.28
N ASP A 62 -0.63 5.30 4.81
CA ASP A 62 -2.01 5.40 4.37
C ASP A 62 -2.08 5.45 2.83
N TYR A 63 -3.13 4.86 2.26
CA TYR A 63 -3.38 4.85 0.82
C TYR A 63 -4.82 5.18 0.48
N ILE A 64 -5.05 6.01 -0.54
CA ILE A 64 -6.36 6.14 -1.18
C ILE A 64 -6.40 5.17 -2.37
N VAL A 65 -7.44 4.35 -2.40
CA VAL A 65 -7.67 3.31 -3.40
C VAL A 65 -9.00 3.55 -4.08
N ASP A 66 -8.98 3.71 -5.40
CA ASP A 66 -10.19 3.83 -6.19
C ASP A 66 -10.73 2.43 -6.55
N PRO A 67 -11.97 2.06 -6.19
CA PRO A 67 -12.54 0.76 -6.54
C PRO A 67 -13.03 0.66 -7.99
N ASN A 68 -13.04 1.75 -8.76
CA ASN A 68 -13.46 1.84 -10.15
C ASN A 68 -12.28 2.00 -11.10
N LEU A 69 -11.17 2.60 -10.64
CA LEU A 69 -9.91 2.75 -11.37
C LEU A 69 -8.81 1.96 -10.64
N PRO A 70 -7.97 1.15 -11.32
CA PRO A 70 -6.88 0.44 -10.68
C PRO A 70 -5.74 1.41 -10.33
N GLU A 71 -5.98 2.28 -9.36
CA GLU A 71 -5.07 3.32 -8.91
C GLU A 71 -4.92 3.28 -7.40
N VAL A 72 -3.70 3.55 -6.95
CA VAL A 72 -3.33 3.64 -5.55
C VAL A 72 -2.57 4.94 -5.38
N TRP A 73 -3.02 5.75 -4.44
CA TRP A 73 -2.38 6.99 -4.06
C TRP A 73 -1.80 6.83 -2.66
N TYR A 74 -0.54 7.15 -2.49
CA TYR A 74 0.15 7.09 -1.20
C TYR A 74 0.08 8.45 -0.50
N LEU A 75 -0.18 8.43 0.80
CA LEU A 75 -0.29 9.62 1.61
C LEU A 75 0.98 9.87 2.41
N HIS A 76 1.33 11.15 2.50
CA HIS A 76 2.39 11.64 3.38
C HIS A 76 1.87 12.80 4.20
N GLU A 77 2.23 12.84 5.48
CA GLU A 77 1.92 13.92 6.39
C GLU A 77 3.21 14.56 6.87
N THR A 78 3.31 15.88 6.73
CA THR A 78 4.38 16.71 7.31
C THR A 78 3.80 18.05 7.71
N ASP A 79 4.25 18.60 8.83
CA ASP A 79 3.83 19.92 9.34
C ASP A 79 2.29 20.06 9.44
N GLY A 80 1.60 18.98 9.80
CA GLY A 80 0.14 18.94 9.92
C GLY A 80 -0.62 19.00 8.58
N ARG A 81 0.09 18.95 7.45
CA ARG A 81 -0.50 18.92 6.10
C ARG A 81 -0.34 17.54 5.50
N LYS A 82 -1.39 17.08 4.81
CA LYS A 82 -1.40 15.80 4.09
C LYS A 82 -1.23 16.04 2.61
N TYR A 83 -0.49 15.16 1.96
CA TYR A 83 -0.25 15.16 0.53
C TYR A 83 -0.53 13.76 -0.02
N ALA A 84 -1.06 13.70 -1.23
CA ALA A 84 -1.31 12.46 -1.95
C ALA A 84 -0.50 12.43 -3.24
N VAL A 85 0.10 11.29 -3.55
CA VAL A 85 0.82 11.06 -4.81
C VAL A 85 0.41 9.73 -5.42
N PRO A 86 0.27 9.61 -6.76
CA PRO A 86 0.14 8.32 -7.41
C PRO A 86 1.31 7.43 -7.03
N PHE A 87 1.03 6.26 -6.44
CA PHE A 87 2.08 5.38 -5.99
C PHE A 87 2.70 4.65 -7.18
N PRO A 88 4.05 4.62 -7.32
CA PRO A 88 4.69 4.01 -8.47
C PRO A 88 4.29 2.55 -8.67
N HIS A 89 4.09 2.18 -9.93
CA HIS A 89 3.76 0.81 -10.30
C HIS A 89 4.97 -0.12 -10.23
N GLU A 90 6.18 0.44 -10.30
CA GLU A 90 7.43 -0.31 -10.16
C GLU A 90 7.82 -0.51 -8.70
N ARG A 91 8.80 -1.38 -8.46
CA ARG A 91 9.32 -1.60 -7.11
C ARG A 91 10.13 -0.39 -6.65
N LEU A 92 9.79 0.14 -5.48
CA LEU A 92 10.55 1.21 -4.83
C LEU A 92 11.82 0.64 -4.18
N ARG A 93 12.97 1.14 -4.62
CA ARG A 93 14.31 0.83 -4.06
C ARG A 93 14.81 1.94 -3.15
N SER A 94 14.45 3.17 -3.48
CA SER A 94 14.74 4.38 -2.71
C SER A 94 13.59 5.34 -2.89
N TRP A 95 13.32 6.15 -1.88
CA TRP A 95 12.35 7.24 -1.96
C TRP A 95 12.61 8.30 -0.90
N SER A 96 12.14 9.51 -1.16
CA SER A 96 12.16 10.64 -0.24
C SER A 96 11.01 11.59 -0.54
N TRP A 97 10.73 12.46 0.42
CA TRP A 97 9.86 13.61 0.25
C TRP A 97 10.68 14.87 0.43
N GLU A 98 10.48 15.85 -0.45
CA GLU A 98 11.22 17.11 -0.43
C GLU A 98 10.30 18.25 -0.85
N MET A 99 10.41 19.39 -0.15
CA MET A 99 9.66 20.60 -0.52
C MET A 99 10.51 21.40 -1.51
N GLU A 100 9.99 21.63 -2.72
CA GLU A 100 10.65 22.38 -3.78
C GLU A 100 9.72 23.46 -4.30
N ASP A 101 10.14 24.72 -4.20
CA ASP A 101 9.36 25.89 -4.67
C ASP A 101 7.89 25.88 -4.21
N GLY A 102 7.65 25.42 -2.98
CA GLY A 102 6.31 25.34 -2.38
C GLY A 102 5.48 24.11 -2.80
N THR A 103 6.04 23.22 -3.62
CA THR A 103 5.42 21.96 -4.02
C THR A 103 6.09 20.80 -3.30
N MET A 104 5.28 19.94 -2.68
CA MET A 104 5.78 18.70 -2.10
C MET A 104 6.09 17.70 -3.21
N MET A 105 7.35 17.25 -3.30
CA MET A 105 7.83 16.32 -4.30
C MET A 105 8.05 14.94 -3.69
N PHE A 106 7.46 13.92 -4.30
CA PHE A 106 7.79 12.52 -4.02
C PHE A 106 8.86 12.05 -4.99
N ARG A 107 10.07 11.81 -4.49
CA ARG A 107 11.21 11.34 -5.27
C ARG A 107 11.41 9.86 -5.05
N TYR A 108 11.74 9.12 -6.10
CA TYR A 108 11.99 7.69 -5.99
C TYR A 108 12.93 7.14 -7.07
N ASN A 109 13.49 5.95 -6.79
CA ASN A 109 14.32 5.15 -7.71
C ASN A 109 15.44 5.92 -8.43
N TYR A 110 16.02 6.92 -7.76
CA TYR A 110 17.13 7.73 -8.29
C TYR A 110 16.81 8.37 -9.65
N GLY A 111 16.02 9.44 -9.64
CA GLY A 111 15.77 10.28 -10.82
C GLY A 111 14.30 10.49 -11.15
N CYS A 112 13.39 9.73 -10.55
CA CYS A 112 11.95 9.98 -10.69
C CYS A 112 11.48 10.97 -9.61
N ALA A 113 10.64 11.93 -10.01
CA ALA A 113 10.00 12.88 -9.13
C ALA A 113 8.57 13.11 -9.59
N ILE A 114 7.61 13.07 -8.66
CA ILE A 114 6.20 13.33 -8.92
C ILE A 114 5.74 14.43 -7.95
N PRO A 115 5.11 15.50 -8.43
CA PRO A 115 4.50 16.49 -7.55
C PRO A 115 3.31 15.87 -6.83
N ALA A 116 3.27 16.02 -5.51
CA ALA A 116 2.17 15.56 -4.69
C ALA A 116 1.09 16.64 -4.56
N ILE A 117 -0.15 16.19 -4.45
CA ILE A 117 -1.32 17.06 -4.35
C ILE A 117 -1.64 17.25 -2.87
N PRO A 118 -1.70 18.48 -2.34
CA PRO A 118 -2.13 18.71 -0.97
C PRO A 118 -3.59 18.29 -0.81
N LEU A 119 -3.88 17.55 0.26
CA LEU A 119 -5.22 17.22 0.67
C LEU A 119 -5.74 18.32 1.62
N THR A 120 -7.01 18.65 1.47
CA THR A 120 -7.73 19.62 2.29
C THR A 120 -8.75 18.90 3.17
N ASP A 121 -9.88 18.47 2.61
CA ASP A 121 -10.99 17.86 3.33
C ASP A 121 -11.36 16.45 2.83
N GLU A 122 -10.60 15.88 1.90
CA GLU A 122 -10.94 14.60 1.23
C GLU A 122 -11.03 13.42 2.20
N LEU A 123 -10.35 13.51 3.36
CA LEU A 123 -10.35 12.48 4.40
C LEU A 123 -11.36 12.76 5.52
N GLU A 124 -12.03 13.90 5.50
CA GLU A 124 -13.02 14.28 6.51
C GLU A 124 -14.32 13.51 6.34
N GLY A 125 -14.93 13.10 7.45
CA GLY A 125 -16.17 12.33 7.44
C GLY A 125 -16.02 10.91 6.88
N LYS A 126 -14.79 10.39 6.78
CA LYS A 126 -14.55 8.97 6.45
C LYS A 126 -15.28 8.06 7.43
N VAL A 127 -15.89 7.00 6.92
CA VAL A 127 -16.66 6.03 7.71
C VAL A 127 -15.90 4.71 7.76
N TYR A 128 -15.76 4.13 8.94
CA TYR A 128 -15.11 2.83 9.08
C TYR A 128 -15.86 1.76 8.27
N TYR A 129 -15.11 1.04 7.44
CA TYR A 129 -15.64 0.04 6.51
C TYR A 129 -15.23 -1.39 6.90
N GLY A 130 -14.07 -1.56 7.53
CA GLY A 130 -13.61 -2.87 7.99
C GLY A 130 -12.11 -2.90 8.24
N CYS A 131 -11.55 -4.10 8.42
CA CYS A 131 -10.13 -4.30 8.62
C CYS A 131 -9.63 -5.54 7.87
N ILE A 132 -8.46 -5.42 7.26
CA ILE A 132 -7.73 -6.55 6.68
C ILE A 132 -6.78 -7.05 7.77
N THR A 133 -7.19 -8.11 8.47
CA THR A 133 -6.47 -8.60 9.65
C THR A 133 -5.69 -9.90 9.43
N ASN A 134 -6.14 -10.87 8.61
CA ASN A 134 -5.38 -12.12 8.40
C ASN A 134 -5.74 -12.94 7.14
N ASP A 135 -6.72 -12.53 6.32
CA ASP A 135 -7.11 -13.25 5.09
C ASP A 135 -6.17 -12.94 3.91
N PHE A 136 -4.89 -13.14 4.16
CA PHE A 136 -3.83 -12.88 3.19
C PHE A 136 -3.73 -14.05 2.22
N TYR A 137 -4.15 -13.85 0.98
CA TYR A 137 -3.82 -14.80 -0.08
C TYR A 137 -2.31 -14.72 -0.32
N LEU A 138 -1.59 -15.77 0.08
CA LEU A 138 -0.28 -16.08 -0.49
C LEU A 138 -0.48 -16.16 -2.00
N GLU A 139 0.38 -15.49 -2.78
CA GLU A 139 0.37 -15.61 -4.24
C GLU A 139 0.12 -17.07 -4.64
N ALA A 140 -0.91 -17.31 -5.45
CA ALA A 140 -1.21 -18.64 -5.98
C ALA A 140 0.03 -19.18 -6.68
N GLY A 141 0.72 -20.14 -6.05
CA GLY A 141 1.90 -20.77 -6.64
C GLY A 141 3.03 -21.22 -5.70
N LYS A 142 3.03 -20.88 -4.40
CA LYS A 142 4.00 -21.47 -3.46
C LYS A 142 3.35 -21.93 -2.16
N GLN A 143 3.34 -23.25 -1.96
CA GLN A 143 3.20 -23.84 -0.62
C GLN A 143 4.23 -23.16 0.30
N ALA A 144 3.78 -22.69 1.46
CA ALA A 144 4.69 -22.35 2.54
C ALA A 144 5.57 -23.58 2.81
N PRO A 145 6.90 -23.43 2.94
CA PRO A 145 7.74 -24.57 3.29
C PRO A 145 7.22 -25.15 4.61
N SER A 146 6.91 -26.45 4.60
CA SER A 146 6.59 -27.18 5.81
C SER A 146 7.75 -27.01 6.78
N LEU A 147 7.49 -26.40 7.93
CA LEU A 147 8.41 -26.40 9.05
C LEU A 147 8.57 -27.86 9.52
N GLU A 148 9.51 -28.59 8.92
CA GLU A 148 10.00 -29.81 9.53
C GLU A 148 10.62 -29.42 10.87
N LYS A 149 10.04 -29.94 11.94
CA LYS A 149 10.58 -29.85 13.30
C LYS A 149 12.03 -30.31 13.25
N ARG A 150 12.99 -29.39 13.44
CA ARG A 150 14.34 -29.76 13.86
C ARG A 150 14.21 -30.52 15.18
N ARG A 151 14.31 -31.84 15.11
CA ARG A 151 14.62 -32.67 16.27
C ARG A 151 16.06 -32.33 16.64
N PHE A 152 16.25 -31.68 17.78
CA PHE A 152 17.54 -31.67 18.44
C PHE A 152 17.72 -33.05 19.07
N ASN A 153 18.71 -33.80 18.58
CA ASN A 153 19.32 -34.89 19.34
C ASN A 153 20.39 -34.32 20.24
#